data_AF-A0AAN7GEY9-F1
#
_entry.id   AF-A0AAN7GEY9-F1
#
_cell.length_a   1.000
_cell.length_b   1.000
_cell.length_c   1.000
_cell.angle_alpha   90.00
_cell.angle_beta   90.00
_cell.angle_gamma   90.00
#
_symmetry.space_group_name_H-M   'P 1'
#
loop_
_entity.id
_entity.type
_entity.pdbx_description
1 polymer ?
#
loop_
_entity_poly.entity_id
_entity_poly.type
_entity_poly.pdbx_seq_one_letter_code
_entity_poly.pdbx_strand_id
1 'polypeptide(L)'
;MKAANGVEIYVYNYVNEGKITVTCATTGRKFPAYDIVYKSGKYHVSADTLPISCDFQFQGKSHSFGIFDPERDKCSNCVWWIREVSPCFQDSLAGGELCYPWNN
;
A
#
# COMPACT_ATOMS: atom_id res chain seq x y z
N MET A 1 23.38 -5.96 -16.06
CA MET A 1 22.63 -5.81 -14.80
C MET A 1 21.16 -5.96 -15.15
N LYS A 2 20.52 -7.07 -14.76
CA LYS A 2 19.11 -7.33 -15.07
C LYS A 2 18.29 -6.43 -14.14
N ALA A 3 17.50 -5.50 -14.69
CA ALA A 3 16.45 -4.86 -13.90
C ALA A 3 15.56 -5.97 -13.34
N ALA A 4 15.35 -6.02 -12.03
CA ALA A 4 14.32 -6.86 -11.46
C ALA A 4 13.00 -6.33 -12.03
N ASN A 5 12.29 -7.13 -12.82
CA ASN A 5 10.96 -6.80 -13.36
C ASN A 5 9.91 -6.91 -12.24
N GLY A 6 10.12 -6.20 -11.14
CA GLY A 6 9.19 -6.11 -10.03
C GLY A 6 8.18 -4.99 -10.26
N VAL A 7 6.99 -5.19 -9.72
CA VAL A 7 5.99 -4.14 -9.55
C VAL A 7 6.37 -3.28 -8.35
N GLU A 8 6.48 -1.98 -8.57
CA GLU A 8 6.84 -1.02 -7.53
C GLU A 8 5.57 -0.49 -6.85
N ILE A 9 5.45 -0.67 -5.54
CA ILE A 9 4.27 -0.26 -4.78
C ILE A 9 4.63 0.89 -3.86
N TYR A 10 3.88 1.99 -3.96
CA TYR A 10 4.04 3.17 -3.14
C TYR A 10 2.78 3.41 -2.32
N VAL A 11 2.95 3.59 -1.01
CA VAL A 11 1.86 3.85 -0.09
C VAL A 11 2.08 5.20 0.59
N TYR A 12 1.06 6.05 0.53
CA TYR A 12 1.09 7.40 1.08
C TYR A 12 0.08 7.55 2.20
N ASN A 13 0.45 8.34 3.21
CA ASN A 13 -0.45 8.68 4.31
C ASN A 13 -1.30 9.91 3.97
N TYR A 14 -2.61 9.67 3.83
CA TYR A 14 -3.65 10.70 3.71
C TYR A 14 -4.69 10.60 4.85
N VAL A 15 -4.37 9.91 5.96
CA VAL A 15 -5.21 9.77 7.15
C VAL A 15 -5.06 11.00 8.04
N ASN A 16 -5.61 12.14 7.62
CA ASN A 16 -5.57 13.41 8.39
C ASN A 16 -4.15 13.74 8.94
N GLU A 17 -3.99 14.72 9.82
CA GLU A 17 -2.66 15.05 10.36
C GLU A 17 -2.06 13.89 11.19
N GLY A 18 -0.74 13.73 11.15
CA GLY A 18 -0.01 12.77 11.98
C GLY A 18 0.80 11.73 11.20
N LYS A 19 0.90 10.52 11.76
CA LYS A 19 1.62 9.38 11.17
C LYS A 19 0.78 8.12 11.18
N ILE A 20 1.01 7.26 10.20
CA ILE A 20 0.53 5.87 10.21
C ILE A 20 1.72 4.93 10.26
N THR A 21 1.62 3.85 11.01
CA THR A 21 2.60 2.77 10.99
C THR A 21 2.10 1.69 10.04
N VAL A 22 2.87 1.35 9.02
CA VAL A 22 2.57 0.26 8.08
C VAL A 22 3.47 -0.93 8.36
N THR A 23 2.90 -2.13 8.38
CA THR A 23 3.64 -3.39 8.39
C THR A 23 3.11 -4.26 7.28
N CYS A 24 3.95 -4.66 6.32
CA CYS A 24 3.53 -5.50 5.21
C CYS A 24 4.08 -6.92 5.33
N ALA A 25 3.43 -7.85 4.65
CA ALA A 25 3.89 -9.22 4.49
C ALA A 25 3.48 -9.79 3.14
N THR A 26 4.27 -10.75 2.67
CA THR A 26 3.94 -11.68 1.59
C THR A 26 4.21 -13.11 2.07
N THR A 27 3.83 -14.10 1.28
CA THR A 27 4.06 -15.52 1.60
C THR A 27 5.54 -15.77 1.90
N GLY A 28 5.84 -16.19 3.13
CA GLY A 28 7.20 -16.51 3.58
C GLY A 28 8.09 -15.31 3.93
N ARG A 29 7.60 -14.07 3.85
CA ARG A 29 8.39 -12.87 4.16
C ARG A 29 7.56 -11.78 4.84
N LYS A 30 8.03 -11.31 5.99
CA LYS A 30 7.53 -10.09 6.63
C LYS A 30 8.48 -8.93 6.36
N PHE A 31 7.93 -7.76 6.09
CA PHE A 31 8.70 -6.53 5.93
C PHE A 31 8.78 -5.80 7.28
N PRO A 32 9.85 -5.03 7.55
CA PRO A 32 9.92 -4.19 8.75
C PRO A 32 8.78 -3.16 8.79
N ALA A 33 8.33 -2.83 9.99
CA ALA A 33 7.38 -1.74 10.19
C ALA A 33 7.99 -0.40 9.77
N TYR A 34 7.16 0.49 9.22
CA TYR A 34 7.59 1.79 8.72
C TYR A 34 6.55 2.87 9.07
N ASP A 35 7.02 4.03 9.53
CA ASP A 35 6.15 5.17 9.83
C ASP A 35 6.06 6.12 8.63
N ILE A 36 4.85 6.39 8.16
CA ILE A 36 4.57 7.32 7.06
C ILE A 36 3.95 8.60 7.63
N VAL A 37 4.71 9.70 7.56
CA VAL A 37 4.22 11.04 7.96
C VAL A 37 3.26 11.59 6.91
N TYR A 38 2.16 12.21 7.36
CA TYR A 38 1.13 12.79 6.50
C TYR A 38 1.71 13.72 5.43
N LYS A 39 1.37 13.48 4.16
CA LYS A 39 1.81 14.23 2.97
C LYS A 39 3.34 14.37 2.72
N SER A 40 4.20 13.96 3.65
CA SER A 40 5.66 14.12 3.51
C SER A 40 6.42 12.80 3.43
N GLY A 41 5.80 11.68 3.80
CA GLY A 41 6.39 10.34 3.74
C GLY A 41 5.72 9.44 2.71
N LYS A 42 6.42 8.37 2.34
CA LYS A 42 5.85 7.22 1.63
C LYS A 42 6.53 5.93 2.07
N TYR A 43 5.77 4.85 2.09
CA TYR A 43 6.31 3.50 2.15
C TYR A 43 6.47 2.95 0.73
N HIS A 44 7.53 2.18 0.52
CA HIS A 44 7.87 1.60 -0.76
C HIS A 44 8.22 0.11 -0.58
N VAL A 45 7.61 -0.73 -1.40
CA VAL A 45 7.94 -2.16 -1.50
C VAL A 45 7.87 -2.61 -2.95
N SER A 46 8.79 -3.47 -3.36
CA SER A 46 8.71 -4.15 -4.65
C SER A 46 8.05 -5.53 -4.48
N ALA A 47 7.12 -5.84 -5.37
CA ALA A 47 6.49 -7.14 -5.49
C ALA A 47 6.91 -7.80 -6.80
N ASP A 48 7.21 -9.09 -6.77
CA ASP A 48 7.41 -9.85 -8.00
C ASP A 48 6.07 -10.46 -8.43
N THR A 49 5.77 -11.66 -7.95
CA THR A 49 4.58 -12.44 -8.35
C THR A 49 3.68 -12.83 -7.20
N LEU A 50 3.98 -12.39 -5.98
CA LEU A 50 3.23 -12.78 -4.78
C LEU A 50 2.38 -11.62 -4.26
N PRO A 51 1.16 -11.90 -3.77
CA PRO A 51 0.35 -10.89 -3.12
C PRO A 51 1.07 -10.27 -1.92
N ILE A 52 0.83 -8.98 -1.68
CA ILE A 52 1.30 -8.26 -0.50
C ILE A 52 0.09 -7.75 0.27
N SER A 53 0.04 -8.08 1.56
CA SER A 53 -0.94 -7.53 2.51
C SER A 53 -0.22 -6.65 3.52
N CYS A 54 -0.89 -5.57 3.94
CA CYS A 54 -0.35 -4.63 4.91
C CYS A 54 -1.36 -4.34 6.01
N ASP A 55 -0.84 -4.23 7.23
CA ASP A 55 -1.51 -3.71 8.40
C ASP A 55 -1.12 -2.24 8.59
N PHE A 56 -2.10 -1.40 8.86
CA PHE A 56 -2.00 0.03 9.05
C PHE A 56 -2.51 0.38 10.44
N GLN A 57 -1.65 1.01 11.24
CA GLN A 57 -1.98 1.46 12.57
C GLN A 57 -2.01 2.98 12.63
N PHE A 58 -3.16 3.53 13.03
CA PHE A 58 -3.37 4.96 13.22
C PHE A 58 -4.56 5.20 14.14
N GLN A 59 -4.56 6.33 14.86
CA GLN A 59 -5.64 6.71 15.78
C GLN A 59 -6.03 5.60 16.78
N GLY A 60 -5.07 4.74 17.19
CA GLY A 60 -5.32 3.61 18.09
C GLY A 60 -6.08 2.43 17.48
N LYS A 61 -6.32 2.42 16.17
CA LYS A 61 -6.97 1.33 15.42
C LYS A 61 -5.97 0.63 14.51
N SER A 62 -6.27 -0.63 14.20
CA SER A 62 -5.55 -1.43 13.21
C SER A 62 -6.48 -1.73 12.05
N HIS A 63 -6.00 -1.52 10.82
CA HIS A 63 -6.72 -1.76 9.58
C HIS A 63 -5.85 -2.60 8.66
N SER A 64 -6.41 -3.57 7.95
CA SER A 64 -5.64 -4.45 7.07
C SER A 64 -6.14 -4.37 5.64
N PHE A 65 -5.23 -4.47 4.66
CA PHE A 65 -5.60 -4.47 3.24
C PHE A 65 -4.55 -5.18 2.37
N GLY A 66 -5.02 -5.85 1.32
CA GLY A 66 -4.19 -6.45 0.28
C GLY A 66 -3.70 -5.40 -0.73
N ILE A 67 -2.55 -4.79 -0.47
CA ILE A 67 -2.00 -3.66 -1.24
C ILE A 67 -1.53 -4.06 -2.65
N PHE A 68 -1.30 -5.35 -2.89
CA PHE A 68 -0.98 -5.88 -4.21
C PHE A 68 -1.49 -7.31 -4.38
N ASP A 69 -2.13 -7.55 -5.52
CA ASP A 69 -2.50 -8.88 -6.01
C ASP A 69 -2.20 -8.93 -7.52
N PRO A 70 -1.32 -9.83 -8.00
CA PRO A 70 -0.94 -9.88 -9.42
C PRO A 70 -2.10 -10.29 -10.35
N GLU A 71 -3.16 -10.91 -9.85
CA GLU A 71 -4.35 -11.25 -10.63
C GLU A 71 -5.24 -10.02 -10.82
N ARG A 72 -5.40 -9.20 -9.77
CA ARG A 72 -6.21 -7.98 -9.75
C ARG A 72 -5.49 -6.77 -10.35
N ASP A 73 -4.23 -6.56 -9.98
CA ASP A 73 -3.50 -5.32 -10.17
C ASP A 73 -2.55 -5.43 -11.36
N LYS A 74 -2.91 -4.79 -12.48
CA LYS A 74 -2.09 -4.73 -13.70
C LYS A 74 -1.29 -3.41 -13.77
N CYS A 75 -0.56 -3.08 -12.71
CA CYS A 75 0.29 -1.89 -12.61
C CYS A 75 1.78 -2.22 -12.60
N SER A 76 2.60 -1.36 -13.20
CA SER A 76 4.06 -1.36 -13.00
C SER A 76 4.48 -0.51 -11.80
N ASN A 77 3.75 0.58 -11.57
CA ASN A 77 3.85 1.43 -10.39
C ASN A 77 2.47 1.52 -9.75
N CYS A 78 2.26 0.84 -8.63
CA CYS A 78 0.99 0.82 -7.91
C CYS A 78 1.03 1.88 -6.83
N VAL A 79 0.13 2.87 -6.87
CA VAL A 79 0.12 3.98 -5.92
C VAL A 79 -1.14 3.93 -5.08
N TRP A 80 -0.97 3.89 -3.77
CA TRP A 80 -2.05 3.81 -2.79
C TRP A 80 -2.05 5.00 -1.85
N TRP A 81 -3.20 5.63 -1.69
CA TRP A 81 -3.46 6.65 -0.70
C TRP A 81 -4.29 6.05 0.43
N ILE A 82 -3.68 5.97 1.62
CA ILE A 82 -4.36 5.47 2.80
C ILE A 82 -5.16 6.61 3.42
N ARG A 83 -6.48 6.47 3.45
CA ARG A 83 -7.40 7.40 4.09
C ARG A 83 -8.10 6.70 5.26
N GLU A 84 -8.69 7.48 6.15
CA GLU A 84 -9.35 6.93 7.36
C GLU A 84 -10.43 5.88 7.01
N VAL A 85 -11.23 6.16 5.98
CA VAL A 85 -12.35 5.31 5.56
C VAL A 85 -11.90 4.14 4.69
N SER A 86 -10.86 4.31 3.87
CA SER A 86 -10.46 3.31 2.88
C SER A 86 -9.06 3.55 2.30
N PRO A 87 -8.36 2.48 1.85
CA PRO A 87 -7.26 2.57 0.91
C PRO A 87 -7.76 2.86 -0.50
N CYS A 88 -7.10 3.78 -1.19
CA CYS A 88 -7.47 4.22 -2.53
C CYS A 88 -6.32 4.09 -3.52
N PHE A 89 -6.54 3.30 -4.57
CA PHE A 89 -5.63 3.09 -5.68
C PHE A 89 -5.70 4.25 -6.68
N GLN A 90 -4.56 4.82 -7.03
CA GLN A 90 -4.47 5.83 -8.08
C GLN A 90 -4.29 5.13 -9.43
N ASP A 91 -5.41 4.88 -10.11
CA ASP A 91 -5.41 4.26 -11.43
C ASP A 91 -5.16 5.31 -12.51
N SER A 92 -3.90 5.43 -12.92
CA SER A 92 -3.50 6.33 -14.01
C SER A 92 -4.07 5.92 -15.37
N LEU A 93 -4.43 4.65 -15.57
CA LEU A 93 -4.98 4.15 -16.84
C LEU A 93 -6.48 4.47 -16.96
N ALA A 94 -7.22 4.38 -15.85
CA ALA A 94 -8.63 4.75 -15.79
C ALA A 94 -8.88 6.25 -15.60
N GLY A 95 -7.83 7.04 -15.33
CA GLY A 95 -7.93 8.48 -15.12
C GLY A 95 -8.65 8.86 -13.81
N GLY A 96 -8.60 8.00 -12.79
CA GLY A 96 -9.37 8.15 -11.56
C GLY A 96 -8.79 7.42 -10.36
N GLU A 97 -9.55 7.43 -9.27
CA GLU A 97 -9.22 6.78 -8.00
C GLU A 97 -10.20 5.62 -7.73
N LEU A 98 -9.68 4.46 -7.36
CA LEU A 98 -10.47 3.30 -6.95
C LEU A 98 -10.24 3.00 -5.47
N CYS A 99 -11.26 3.20 -4.64
CA CYS A 99 -11.17 2.94 -3.20
C CYS A 99 -11.83 1.61 -2.83
N TYR A 100 -11.21 0.89 -1.90
CA TYR A 100 -11.66 -0.42 -1.45
C TYR A 100 -11.98 -0.38 0.06
N PRO A 101 -12.91 -1.19 0.56
CA PRO A 101 -13.10 -1.32 2.00
C PRO A 101 -11.87 -1.96 2.66
N TRP A 102 -11.67 -1.64 3.94
CA TRP A 102 -10.72 -2.37 4.79
C TRP A 102 -11.12 -3.85 4.93
N ASN A 103 -10.13 -4.73 5.09
CA ASN A 103 -10.39 -6.11 5.48
C ASN A 103 -10.74 -6.10 6.98
N ASN A 104 -11.98 -6.49 7.33
CA ASN A 104 -12.41 -6.69 8.72
C ASN A 104 -11.87 -8.00 9.29
#